data_AF-A0A3B9LFA7-F1
#
_entry.id   AF-A0A3B9LFA7-F1
#
_cell.length_a   1.000
_cell.length_b   1.000
_cell.length_c   1.000
_cell.angle_alpha   90.00
_cell.angle_beta   90.00
_cell.angle_gamma   90.00
#
_symmetry.space_group_name_H-M   'P 1'
#
loop_
_entity.id
_entity.type
_entity.pdbx_description
1 polymer ?
#
loop_
_entity_poly.entity_id
_entity_poly.type
_entity_poly.pdbx_seq_one_letter_code
_entity_poly.pdbx_strand_id
1 'polypeptide(L)' 'MNRIKFHVKKGDQVEVISGNFRGSSGKVLEVLPKKQRVLIEGVRIIKKHLRKSQDNP' A
#
# COMPACT_ATOMS: atom_id res chain seq x y z
N MET A 1 -14.30 18.77 -12.13
CA MET A 1 -13.24 18.05 -11.37
C MET A 1 -13.41 16.55 -11.60
N ASN A 2 -12.54 15.91 -12.36
CA ASN A 2 -12.61 14.47 -12.61
C ASN A 2 -12.14 13.68 -11.38
N ARG A 3 -13.05 12.95 -10.72
CA ARG A 3 -12.69 11.97 -9.69
C ARG A 3 -12.17 10.71 -10.39
N ILE A 4 -10.90 10.38 -10.17
CA ILE A 4 -10.34 9.08 -10.56
C ILE A 4 -11.10 8.00 -9.80
N LYS A 5 -11.80 7.12 -10.51
CA LYS A 5 -12.63 6.05 -9.94
C LYS A 5 -11.76 4.82 -9.70
N PHE A 6 -11.65 4.39 -8.45
CA PHE A 6 -11.02 3.12 -8.07
C PHE A 6 -12.06 2.04 -7.85
N HIS A 7 -11.68 0.79 -8.10
CA HIS A 7 -12.52 -0.36 -7.81
C HIS A 7 -12.51 -0.74 -6.31
N VAL A 8 -11.50 -0.27 -5.56
CA VAL A 8 -11.31 -0.53 -4.13
C VAL A 8 -11.34 0.75 -3.30
N LYS A 9 -11.77 0.60 -2.04
CA LYS A 9 -11.83 1.67 -1.03
C LYS A 9 -10.93 1.33 0.16
N LYS A 10 -10.69 2.33 1.00
CA LYS A 10 -10.00 2.14 2.29
C LYS A 10 -10.85 1.22 3.17
N GLY A 11 -10.22 0.18 3.70
CA GLY A 11 -10.86 -0.80 4.57
C GLY A 11 -11.30 -2.09 3.89
N ASP A 12 -11.28 -2.15 2.55
CA ASP A 12 -11.61 -3.37 1.81
C ASP A 12 -10.54 -4.44 2.02
N GLN A 13 -10.97 -5.71 1.99
CA GLN A 13 -10.08 -6.86 2.00
C GLN A 13 -9.83 -7.32 0.56
N VAL A 14 -8.56 -7.37 0.17
CA VAL A 14 -8.14 -7.61 -1.21
C VAL A 14 -7.04 -8.65 -1.27
N GLU A 15 -6.91 -9.32 -2.42
CA GLU A 15 -5.83 -10.26 -2.70
C GLU A 15 -5.00 -9.78 -3.89
N VAL A 16 -3.68 -9.97 -3.81
CA VAL A 16 -2.76 -9.61 -4.88
C VAL A 16 -2.75 -10.72 -5.94
N ILE A 17 -3.23 -10.39 -7.14
CA ILE A 17 -3.38 -11.36 -8.24
C ILE A 17 -2.04 -11.66 -8.94
N SER A 18 -1.11 -10.69 -8.96
CA SER A 18 0.12 -10.76 -9.76
C SER A 18 1.32 -10.05 -9.09
N GLY A 19 2.54 -10.45 -9.46
CA GLY A 19 3.79 -9.86 -8.98
C GLY A 19 4.44 -10.66 -7.84
N ASN A 20 5.47 -10.08 -7.20
CA ASN A 20 6.27 -10.76 -6.17
C ASN A 20 5.47 -11.18 -4.93
N PHE A 21 4.36 -10.51 -4.65
CA PHE A 21 3.49 -10.77 -3.49
C PHE A 21 2.17 -11.46 -3.90
N ARG A 22 2.16 -12.21 -5.01
CA ARG A 22 0.97 -12.94 -5.48
C ARG A 22 0.41 -13.87 -4.41
N GLY A 23 -0.91 -13.89 -4.24
CA GLY A 23 -1.62 -14.69 -3.26
C GLY A 23 -1.64 -14.09 -1.85
N SER A 24 -0.97 -12.96 -1.64
CA SER A 24 -1.05 -12.24 -0.36
C SER A 24 -2.38 -11.49 -0.27
N SER A 25 -3.16 -11.81 0.76
CA SER A 25 -4.38 -11.10 1.12
C SER A 25 -4.11 -10.06 2.22
N GLY A 26 -4.78 -8.91 2.16
CA GLY A 26 -4.63 -7.89 3.19
C GLY A 26 -5.71 -6.82 3.12
N LYS A 27 -5.76 -5.99 4.17
CA LYS A 27 -6.65 -4.83 4.24
C LYS A 27 -6.04 -3.63 3.54
N VAL A 28 -6.85 -2.86 2.84
CA VAL A 28 -6.43 -1.58 2.26
C VAL A 28 -6.33 -0.51 3.35
N LEU A 29 -5.10 -0.04 3.61
CA LEU A 29 -4.80 1.02 4.57
C LEU A 29 -5.07 2.40 3.99
N GLU A 30 -4.65 2.63 2.76
CA GLU A 30 -4.82 3.92 2.08
C GLU A 30 -4.89 3.73 0.56
N VAL A 31 -5.74 4.52 -0.09
CA VAL A 31 -5.77 4.65 -1.55
C VAL A 31 -5.03 5.93 -1.91
N LEU A 32 -4.11 5.87 -2.88
CA LEU A 32 -3.34 7.02 -3.37
C LEU A 32 -3.79 7.36 -4.80
N PRO A 33 -4.86 8.17 -5.00
CA PRO A 33 -5.47 8.37 -6.31
C PRO A 33 -4.53 8.99 -7.33
N LYS A 34 -3.71 9.96 -6.89
CA LYS A 34 -2.75 10.68 -7.74
C LYS A 34 -1.70 9.76 -8.35
N LYS A 35 -1.35 8.67 -7.66
CA LYS A 35 -0.30 7.72 -8.08
C LYS A 35 -0.87 6.42 -8.64
N GLN A 36 -2.21 6.29 -8.71
CA GLN A 36 -2.90 5.06 -9.10
C GLN A 36 -2.40 3.82 -8.32
N ARG A 37 -2.20 3.96 -7.01
CA ARG A 37 -1.67 2.91 -6.15
C ARG A 37 -2.49 2.77 -4.88
N VAL A 38 -2.38 1.60 -4.25
CA VAL A 38 -3.04 1.27 -3.00
C VAL A 38 -2.00 0.73 -2.02
N LEU A 39 -2.12 1.13 -0.76
CA LEU A 39 -1.31 0.61 0.34
C LEU A 39 -2.09 -0.53 0.99
N ILE A 40 -1.57 -1.75 0.89
CA ILE A 40 -2.16 -2.95 1.48
C ILE A 40 -1.28 -3.37 2.66
N GLU A 41 -1.91 -3.73 3.76
CA GLU A 41 -1.21 -4.23 4.95
C GLU A 41 -0.38 -5.47 4.64
N GLY A 42 0.86 -5.53 5.14
CA GLY A 42 1.75 -6.68 4.99
C GLY A 42 2.34 -6.90 3.60
N VAL A 43 1.93 -6.13 2.59
CA VAL A 43 2.41 -6.27 1.21
C VAL A 43 3.51 -5.25 0.92
N ARG A 44 4.58 -5.69 0.23
CA ARG A 44 5.71 -4.82 -0.17
C ARG A 44 6.46 -4.18 1.01
N ILE A 45 6.71 -4.98 2.05
CA ILE A 45 7.59 -4.59 3.16
C ILE A 45 9.03 -4.47 2.65
N ILE A 46 9.66 -3.32 2.88
CA ILE A 46 11.03 -3.04 2.45
C ILE A 46 11.82 -2.48 3.64
N LYS A 47 13.01 -3.02 3.87
CA LYS A 47 13.95 -2.45 4.85
C LYS A 47 14.52 -1.15 4.30
N LYS A 48 14.19 -0.03 4.94
CA LYS A 48 14.78 1.28 4.63
C LYS A 48 15.84 1.61 5.67
N HIS A 49 17.09 1.79 5.25
CA HIS A 49 18.13 2.31 6.14
C HIS A 49 17.89 3.80 6.38
N LEU A 50 17.77 4.18 7.65
CA LEU A 50 17.61 5.58 8.07
C LEU A 50 18.93 6.07 8.66
N ARG A 51 19.29 7.33 8.38
CA ARG A 51 20.40 7.98 9.09
C ARG A 51 20.01 8.14 10.55
N LYS A 52 20.96 7.93 11.46
CA LYS A 52 20.77 8.18 12.89
C LYS A 52 20.35 9.64 13.10
N SER A 53 19.25 9.85 13.79
CA SER A 53 18.77 11.17 14.22
C SER A 53 18.47 11.10 15.70
N GLN A 54 18.29 12.24 16.36
CA GLN A 54 17.95 12.27 17.79
C GLN A 54 16.63 11.52 18.09
N ASP A 55 15.71 11.47 17.12
CA ASP A 55 14.45 10.70 17.19
C ASP A 55 14.61 9.20 16.89
N ASN A 56 15.69 8.80 16.19
CA ASN A 56 16.01 7.42 15.82
C ASN A 56 17.49 7.13 16.14
N PRO A 57 17.84 6.85 17.42
CA PRO A 57 19.23 6.58 17.85
C PRO A 57 19.86 5.32 17.20
#